data_AF-A0A937Q108-F1
#
_entry.id   AF-A0A937Q108-F1
#
_cell.length_a   1.000
_cell.length_b   1.000
_cell.length_c   1.000
_cell.angle_alpha   90.00
_cell.angle_beta   90.00
_cell.angle_gamma   90.00
#
_symmetry.space_group_name_H-M   'P 1'
#
loop_
_entity.id
_entity.type
_entity.pdbx_description
1 polymer ?
#
loop_
_entity_poly.entity_id
_entity_poly.type
_entity_poly.pdbx_seq_one_letter_code
_entity_poly.pdbx_strand_id
1 'polypeptide(L)'
;MKILLYVVALLWIISGTLLIVFTEKTRAILKKMFLTEKVKWLATFPLIFGVVLIIGAFLNREIFWLAFILGLLATSKGLYFYMAPSQQAKALLEWWFLKAKPETVRLFGLITFVLGVALFSYLR
;
A
#
# COMPACT_ATOMS: atom_id res chain seq x y z
N MET A 1 -17.98 -2.76 -4.69
CA MET A 1 -17.17 -2.16 -3.60
C MET A 1 -16.71 -3.18 -2.58
N LYS A 2 -17.59 -4.00 -1.99
CA LYS A 2 -17.19 -5.10 -1.08
C LYS A 2 -16.09 -6.00 -1.69
N ILE A 3 -16.26 -6.43 -2.95
CA ILE A 3 -15.27 -7.25 -3.69
C ILE A 3 -13.89 -6.56 -3.78
N LEU A 4 -13.84 -5.28 -4.12
CA LEU A 4 -12.58 -4.51 -4.21
C LEU A 4 -11.87 -4.47 -2.85
N LEU A 5 -12.61 -4.23 -1.77
CA LEU A 5 -12.07 -4.20 -0.42
C LEU A 5 -11.60 -5.59 0.04
N TYR A 6 -12.29 -6.66 -0.36
CA TYR A 6 -11.84 -8.04 -0.15
C TYR A 6 -10.52 -8.32 -0.87
N VAL A 7 -10.38 -7.88 -2.12
CA VAL A 7 -9.13 -8.00 -2.88
C VAL A 7 -8.00 -7.22 -2.18
N VAL A 8 -8.26 -6.00 -1.70
CA VAL A 8 -7.26 -5.21 -0.94
C VAL A 8 -6.85 -5.92 0.34
N ALA A 9 -7.83 -6.43 1.10
CA ALA A 9 -7.58 -7.15 2.34
C ALA A 9 -6.69 -8.39 2.09
N LEU A 10 -7.02 -9.19 1.08
CA LEU A 10 -6.22 -10.34 0.67
C LEU A 10 -4.81 -9.93 0.23
N LEU A 11 -4.66 -8.89 -0.59
CA LEU A 11 -3.35 -8.40 -1.00
C LEU A 11 -2.51 -7.93 0.19
N TRP A 12 -3.12 -7.26 1.18
CA TRP A 12 -2.44 -6.85 2.41
C TRP A 12 -2.03 -8.03 3.29
N ILE A 13 -2.90 -9.02 3.44
CA ILE A 13 -2.59 -10.25 4.17
C ILE A 13 -1.41 -10.96 3.49
N ILE A 14 -1.52 -11.23 2.19
CA ILE A 14 -0.47 -11.93 1.42
C ILE A 14 0.85 -11.17 1.47
N SER A 15 0.83 -9.86 1.17
CA SER A 15 2.05 -9.05 1.18
C SER A 15 2.67 -8.94 2.57
N GLY A 16 1.85 -8.78 3.62
CA GLY A 16 2.30 -8.79 5.01
C GLY A 16 2.95 -10.11 5.39
N THR A 17 2.31 -11.24 5.10
CA THR A 17 2.88 -12.58 5.36
C THR A 17 4.20 -12.79 4.61
N LEU A 18 4.28 -12.41 3.32
CA LEU A 18 5.51 -12.52 2.54
C LEU A 18 6.63 -11.63 3.08
N LEU A 19 6.32 -10.44 3.59
CA LEU A 19 7.29 -9.53 4.22
C LEU A 19 7.80 -10.08 5.57
N ILE A 20 6.95 -10.77 6.33
CA ILE A 20 7.32 -11.36 7.63
C ILE A 20 8.17 -12.62 7.42
N VAL A 21 7.72 -13.55 6.57
CA VAL A 21 8.34 -14.87 6.39
C VAL A 21 9.57 -14.80 5.49
N PHE A 22 9.49 -14.05 4.39
CA PHE A 22 10.54 -13.99 3.37
C PHE A 22 11.11 -12.57 3.22
N THR A 23 11.35 -11.87 4.33
CA THR A 23 11.73 -10.44 4.38
C THR A 23 12.74 -10.04 3.30
N GLU A 24 13.90 -10.70 3.25
CA GLU A 24 14.97 -10.34 2.31
C GLU A 24 14.62 -10.62 0.84
N LYS A 25 13.99 -11.77 0.55
CA LYS A 25 13.56 -12.11 -0.82
C LYS A 25 12.46 -11.18 -1.31
N THR A 26 11.44 -10.94 -0.48
CA THR A 26 10.32 -10.05 -0.77
C THR A 26 10.82 -8.62 -0.98
N ARG A 27 11.75 -8.15 -0.13
CA ARG A 27 12.40 -6.84 -0.27
C ARG A 27 13.18 -6.73 -1.58
N ALA A 28 13.92 -7.75 -1.99
CA ALA A 28 14.66 -7.75 -3.25
C ALA A 28 13.75 -7.71 -4.48
N ILE A 29 12.62 -8.44 -4.46
CA ILE A 29 11.62 -8.41 -5.54
C ILE A 29 10.96 -7.02 -5.61
N LEU A 30 10.50 -6.49 -4.48
CA LEU A 30 9.91 -5.15 -4.39
C LEU A 30 10.92 -4.08 -4.84
N LYS A 31 12.20 -4.21 -4.49
CA LYS A 31 13.26 -3.31 -4.97
C LYS A 31 13.32 -3.30 -6.50
N LYS A 32 13.34 -4.45 -7.16
CA LYS A 32 13.37 -4.50 -8.63
C LYS A 32 12.14 -3.87 -9.27
N MET A 33 10.97 -3.99 -8.62
CA MET A 33 9.72 -3.45 -9.15
C MET A 33 9.58 -1.94 -8.92
N PHE A 34 9.89 -1.46 -7.70
CA PHE A 34 9.67 -0.07 -7.27
C PHE A 34 10.85 0.86 -7.53
N LEU A 35 12.08 0.34 -7.60
CA LEU A 35 13.31 1.12 -7.80
C LEU A 35 13.66 1.24 -9.30
N THR A 36 12.64 1.39 -10.14
CA THR A 36 12.74 1.68 -11.59
C THR A 36 12.61 3.19 -11.83
N GLU A 37 13.21 3.71 -12.90
CA GLU A 37 13.24 5.15 -13.22
C GLU A 37 11.86 5.81 -13.34
N LYS A 38 10.79 5.03 -13.51
CA LYS A 38 9.42 5.53 -13.70
C LYS A 38 8.59 5.50 -12.42
N VAL A 39 9.15 5.91 -11.29
CA VAL A 39 8.44 6.03 -9.99
C VAL A 39 7.12 6.83 -10.13
N LYS A 40 7.08 7.82 -11.04
CA LYS A 40 5.86 8.61 -11.34
C LYS A 40 4.71 7.77 -11.92
N TRP A 41 5.00 6.78 -12.76
CA TRP A 41 3.97 5.86 -13.27
C TRP A 41 3.43 4.95 -12.17
N LEU A 42 4.30 4.57 -11.23
CA LEU A 42 3.90 3.80 -10.07
C LEU A 42 3.01 4.60 -9.11
N ALA A 43 3.15 5.93 -9.07
CA ALA A 43 2.32 6.84 -8.28
C ALA A 43 0.89 6.98 -8.81
N THR A 44 0.70 6.80 -10.12
CA THR A 44 -0.61 6.86 -10.77
C THR A 44 -1.54 5.72 -10.28
N PHE A 45 -1.00 4.54 -10.01
CA PHE A 45 -1.76 3.40 -9.50
C PHE A 45 -2.48 3.69 -8.17
N PRO A 46 -1.80 4.08 -7.07
CA PRO A 46 -2.45 4.40 -5.81
C PRO A 46 -3.36 5.63 -5.91
N LEU A 47 -3.09 6.57 -6.82
CA LEU A 47 -3.95 7.73 -7.04
C LEU A 47 -5.29 7.33 -7.66
N ILE A 48 -5.27 6.57 -8.77
CA ILE A 48 -6.49 6.06 -9.42
C ILE A 48 -7.25 5.16 -8.44
N PHE A 49 -6.53 4.27 -7.75
CA PHE A 49 -7.12 3.35 -6.78
C PHE A 49 -7.80 4.09 -5.62
N GLY A 50 -7.16 5.15 -5.11
CA GLY A 50 -7.70 5.99 -4.05
C GLY A 50 -8.97 6.73 -4.47
N VAL A 51 -8.99 7.31 -5.67
CA VAL A 51 -10.18 8.00 -6.20
C VAL A 51 -11.35 7.03 -6.38
N VAL A 52 -11.09 5.83 -6.92
CA VAL A 52 -12.12 4.78 -7.06
C VAL A 52 -12.68 4.36 -5.71
N LEU A 53 -11.84 4.25 -4.67
CA LEU A 53 -12.29 3.95 -3.31
C LEU A 53 -13.12 5.08 -2.70
N ILE A 54 -12.75 6.35 -2.90
CA ILE A 54 -13.51 7.50 -2.41
C ILE A 54 -14.90 7.52 -3.05
N ILE A 55 -14.98 7.46 -4.39
CA ILE A 55 -16.27 7.43 -5.11
C ILE A 55 -17.09 6.21 -4.67
N GLY A 56 -16.43 5.08 -4.50
CA GLY A 56 -17.01 3.84 -4.01
C GLY A 56 -17.57 3.89 -2.60
N ALA A 57 -16.95 4.67 -1.72
CA ALA A 57 -17.41 4.89 -0.36
C ALA A 57 -18.79 5.55 -0.35
N PHE A 58 -18.99 6.59 -1.17
CA PHE A 58 -20.28 7.29 -1.28
C PHE A 58 -21.42 6.41 -1.78
N LEU A 59 -21.12 5.34 -2.54
CA LEU A 59 -22.11 4.38 -3.03
C LEU A 59 -22.56 3.35 -1.97
N ASN A 60 -21.81 3.16 -0.87
CA ASN A 60 -22.13 2.17 0.16
C ASN A 60 -21.96 2.74 1.58
N ARG A 61 -23.07 3.16 2.20
CA ARG A 61 -23.06 3.77 3.55
C ARG A 61 -22.50 2.87 4.65
N GLU A 62 -22.69 1.55 4.56
CA GLU A 62 -22.20 0.59 5.57
C GLU A 62 -20.68 0.61 5.74
N ILE A 63 -19.93 0.81 4.65
CA ILE A 63 -18.46 0.74 4.65
C ILE A 63 -17.86 2.11 4.32
N PHE A 64 -18.68 3.16 4.43
CA PHE A 64 -18.32 4.52 4.01
C PHE A 64 -17.02 4.98 4.66
N TRP A 65 -16.94 4.92 5.99
CA TRP A 65 -15.78 5.41 6.73
C TRP A 65 -14.49 4.68 6.36
N LEU A 66 -14.55 3.36 6.22
CA LEU A 66 -13.37 2.56 5.92
C LEU A 66 -12.89 2.81 4.49
N ALA A 67 -13.79 2.73 3.50
CA ALA A 67 -13.46 2.99 2.11
C ALA A 67 -12.99 4.44 1.88
N PHE A 68 -13.58 5.41 2.60
CA PHE A 68 -13.21 6.82 2.51
C PHE A 68 -11.81 7.08 3.09
N ILE A 69 -11.50 6.58 4.28
CA ILE A 69 -10.17 6.75 4.90
C ILE A 69 -9.09 6.08 4.04
N LEU A 70 -9.33 4.84 3.58
CA LEU A 70 -8.39 4.14 2.71
C LEU A 70 -8.20 4.87 1.38
N GLY A 71 -9.29 5.36 0.79
CA GLY A 71 -9.27 6.14 -0.44
C GLY A 71 -8.49 7.44 -0.28
N LEU A 72 -8.68 8.15 0.83
CA LEU A 72 -7.95 9.38 1.15
C LEU A 72 -6.45 9.12 1.35
N LEU A 73 -6.10 8.06 2.08
CA LEU A 73 -4.69 7.66 2.28
C LEU A 73 -4.02 7.26 0.96
N ALA A 74 -4.70 6.49 0.11
CA ALA A 74 -4.19 6.06 -1.19
C ALA A 74 -4.02 7.26 -2.13
N THR A 75 -5.01 8.16 -2.18
CA THR A 75 -4.96 9.38 -3.00
C THR A 75 -3.85 10.31 -2.53
N SER A 76 -3.74 10.54 -1.21
CA SER A 76 -2.67 11.37 -0.64
C SER A 76 -1.28 10.81 -0.93
N LYS A 77 -1.10 9.48 -0.82
CA LYS A 77 0.17 8.83 -1.19
C LYS A 77 0.47 8.98 -2.68
N GLY A 78 -0.52 8.73 -3.55
CA GLY A 78 -0.37 8.89 -4.99
C GLY A 78 -0.01 10.33 -5.37
N LEU A 79 -0.67 11.32 -4.75
CA LEU A 79 -0.41 12.73 -4.97
C LEU A 79 0.99 13.12 -4.48
N TYR A 80 1.39 12.65 -3.30
CA TYR A 80 2.73 12.86 -2.76
C TYR A 80 3.79 12.32 -3.71
N PHE A 81 3.68 11.07 -4.18
CA PHE A 81 4.66 10.51 -5.12
C PHE A 81 4.61 11.14 -6.52
N TYR A 82 3.49 11.74 -6.92
CA TYR A 82 3.36 12.47 -8.18
C TYR A 82 4.01 13.86 -8.12
N MET A 83 3.79 14.59 -7.02
CA MET A 83 4.30 15.96 -6.82
C MET A 83 5.72 15.98 -6.22
N ALA A 84 6.14 14.92 -5.54
CA ALA A 84 7.46 14.85 -4.93
C ALA A 84 8.56 14.93 -6.00
N PRO A 85 9.64 15.69 -5.74
CA PRO A 85 10.85 15.64 -6.56
C PRO A 85 11.33 14.20 -6.67
N SER A 86 11.68 13.77 -7.89
CA SER A 86 12.13 12.40 -8.17
C SER A 86 13.27 11.96 -7.24
N GLN A 87 14.13 12.91 -6.84
CA GLN A 87 15.24 12.68 -5.92
C GLN A 87 14.80 12.35 -4.49
N GLN A 88 13.74 13.00 -3.96
CA GLN A 88 13.21 12.70 -2.63
C GLN A 88 12.49 11.35 -2.60
N ALA A 89 11.67 11.08 -3.61
CA ALA A 89 10.99 9.79 -3.76
C ALA A 89 12.00 8.64 -3.87
N LYS A 90 13.07 8.83 -4.66
CA LYS A 90 14.15 7.85 -4.80
C LYS A 90 14.93 7.66 -3.49
N ALA A 91 15.24 8.73 -2.76
CA ALA A 91 15.91 8.64 -1.47
C ALA A 91 15.10 7.88 -0.41
N LEU A 92 13.77 8.08 -0.36
CA LEU A 92 12.85 7.32 0.48
C LEU A 92 12.85 5.82 0.13
N LEU A 93 12.76 5.50 -1.16
CA LEU A 93 12.80 4.11 -1.64
C LEU A 93 14.17 3.46 -1.38
N GLU A 94 15.26 4.18 -1.60
CA GLU A 94 16.61 3.69 -1.29
C GLU A 94 16.79 3.45 0.21
N TRP A 95 16.32 4.36 1.05
CA TRP A 95 16.34 4.14 2.50
C TRP A 95 15.55 2.87 2.87
N TRP A 96 14.35 2.72 2.33
CA TRP A 96 13.50 1.55 2.57
C TRP A 96 14.13 0.24 2.08
N PHE A 97 14.71 0.21 0.88
CA PHE A 97 15.21 -1.02 0.25
C PHE A 97 16.67 -1.35 0.55
N LEU A 98 17.50 -0.39 0.94
CA LEU A 98 18.92 -0.59 1.20
C LEU A 98 19.32 -0.40 2.66
N LYS A 99 18.75 0.59 3.35
CA LYS A 99 19.21 1.01 4.69
C LYS A 99 18.33 0.51 5.83
N ALA A 100 17.04 0.28 5.59
CA ALA A 100 16.13 -0.21 6.62
C ALA A 100 16.60 -1.57 7.16
N LYS A 101 16.54 -1.72 8.48
CA LYS A 101 16.91 -2.97 9.15
C LYS A 101 15.86 -4.06 8.86
N PRO A 102 16.24 -5.35 8.82
CA PRO A 102 15.30 -6.44 8.59
C PRO A 102 14.14 -6.45 9.60
N GLU A 103 14.39 -6.09 10.87
CA GLU A 103 13.37 -6.01 11.92
C GLU A 103 12.32 -4.94 11.60
N THR A 104 12.73 -3.78 11.06
CA THR A 104 11.81 -2.71 10.63
C THR A 104 10.91 -3.18 9.49
N VAL A 105 11.48 -3.91 8.53
CA VAL A 105 10.73 -4.45 7.39
C VAL A 105 9.72 -5.51 7.86
N ARG A 106 10.12 -6.38 8.79
CA ARG A 106 9.21 -7.37 9.43
C ARG A 106 8.09 -6.70 10.21
N LEU A 107 8.40 -5.65 10.99
CA LEU A 107 7.40 -4.89 11.73
C LEU A 107 6.35 -4.29 10.79
N PHE A 108 6.78 -3.69 9.68
CA PHE A 108 5.86 -3.20 8.66
C PHE A 108 5.05 -4.30 7.99
N GLY A 109 5.64 -5.47 7.74
CA GLY A 109 4.92 -6.65 7.29
C GLY A 109 3.81 -7.05 8.27
N LEU A 110 4.11 -7.03 9.56
CA LEU A 110 3.17 -7.35 10.64
C LEU A 110 2.04 -6.33 10.75
N ILE A 111 2.36 -5.03 10.70
CA ILE A 111 1.36 -3.95 10.64
C ILE A 111 0.46 -4.14 9.42
N THR A 112 1.04 -4.39 8.24
CA THR A 112 0.28 -4.59 7.00
C THR A 112 -0.62 -5.82 7.08
N PHE A 113 -0.13 -6.92 7.64
CA PHE A 113 -0.90 -8.14 7.86
C PHE A 113 -2.08 -7.90 8.81
N VAL A 114 -1.82 -7.28 9.97
CA VAL A 114 -2.87 -6.97 10.96
C VAL A 114 -3.93 -6.06 10.36
N LEU A 115 -3.54 -5.03 9.62
CA LEU A 115 -4.48 -4.16 8.90
C LEU A 115 -5.30 -4.93 7.86
N GLY A 116 -4.68 -5.86 7.12
CA GLY A 116 -5.36 -6.72 6.16
C GLY A 116 -6.39 -7.63 6.81
N VAL A 117 -6.04 -8.27 7.93
CA VAL A 117 -6.97 -9.12 8.71
C VAL A 117 -8.09 -8.30 9.33
N ALA A 118 -7.78 -7.14 9.92
CA ALA A 118 -8.79 -6.24 10.48
C ALA A 118 -9.78 -5.77 9.40
N LEU A 119 -9.27 -5.41 8.22
CA LEU A 119 -10.11 -5.06 7.06
C LEU A 119 -10.99 -6.23 6.64
N PHE A 120 -10.42 -7.43 6.51
CA PHE A 120 -11.19 -8.63 6.14
C PHE A 120 -12.28 -8.94 7.16
N SER A 121 -11.98 -8.82 8.45
CA SER A 121 -12.92 -9.07 9.55
C SER A 121 -14.04 -8.04 9.61
N TYR A 122 -13.79 -6.78 9.22
CA TYR A 122 -14.81 -5.74 9.19
C TYR A 122 -15.78 -5.86 8.01
N LEU A 123 -15.35 -6.53 6.94
CA LEU A 123 -16.16 -6.75 5.73
C LEU A 123 -17.08 -7.99 5.82
N ARG A 124 -16.88 -8.83 6.84
CA ARG A 124 -17.64 -10.04 7.13
C ARG A 124 -18.77 -9.72 8.09
#